data_AF-A0A0P7VWM6-F1
#
_entry.id   AF-A0A0P7VWM6-F1
#
_cell.length_a   1.000
_cell.length_b   1.000
_cell.length_c   1.000
_cell.angle_alpha   90.00
_cell.angle_beta   90.00
_cell.angle_gamma   90.00
#
_symmetry.space_group_name_H-M   'P 1'
#
loop_
_entity.id
_entity.type
_entity.pdbx_description
1 polymer ?
#
loop_
_entity_poly.entity_id
_entity_poly.type
_entity_poly.pdbx_seq_one_letter_code
_entity_poly.pdbx_strand_id
1 'polypeptide(L)' 'MALSTVILALGLVLVLEGLVFALAPSRIEDLLKVLTQLPENARRLIGVLALVFGVFLVTFSNLIAGP' A
#
# COMPACT_ATOMS: atom_id res chain seq x y z
N MET A 1 -4.31 -20.74 10.57
CA MET A 1 -5.07 -19.53 10.18
C MET A 1 -4.20 -18.27 10.19
N ALA A 2 -3.54 -17.92 11.29
CA ALA A 2 -2.76 -16.66 11.37
C ALA A 2 -1.54 -16.62 10.42
N LEU A 3 -0.67 -17.64 10.47
CA LEU A 3 0.58 -17.64 9.68
C LEU A 3 0.32 -17.66 8.16
N SER A 4 -0.66 -18.45 7.69
CA SER A 4 -1.04 -18.49 6.27
C SER A 4 -1.53 -17.13 5.76
N THR A 5 -2.26 -16.38 6.59
CA THR A 5 -2.76 -15.04 6.24
C THR A 5 -1.62 -14.03 6.14
N VAL A 6 -0.63 -14.10 7.05
CA VAL A 6 0.57 -13.25 6.99
C VAL A 6 1.38 -13.53 5.72
N ILE A 7 1.60 -14.80 5.39
CA ILE A 7 2.32 -15.18 4.16
C ILE A 7 1.59 -14.69 2.92
N LEU A 8 0.26 -14.83 2.88
CA LEU A 8 -0.56 -14.33 1.77
C LEU A 8 -0.48 -12.81 1.64
N ALA A 9 -0.60 -12.08 2.75
CA ALA A 9 -0.51 -10.61 2.76
C ALA A 9 0.85 -10.14 2.25
N LEU A 10 1.95 -10.75 2.73
CA LEU A 10 3.30 -10.44 2.24
C LEU A 10 3.47 -10.78 0.75
N GLY A 11 2.97 -11.94 0.31
CA GLY A 11 3.01 -12.35 -1.08
C GLY A 11 2.27 -11.38 -2.00
N LEU A 12 1.09 -10.93 -1.59
CA LEU A 12 0.31 -9.94 -2.34
C LEU A 12 1.02 -8.58 -2.41
N VAL A 13 1.61 -8.10 -1.30
CA VAL A 13 2.40 -6.86 -1.30
C VAL A 13 3.57 -6.97 -2.28
N LEU A 14 4.33 -8.06 -2.25
CA LEU A 14 5.46 -8.28 -3.17
C LEU A 14 5.01 -8.37 -4.63
N VAL A 15 3.89 -9.04 -4.92
CA VAL A 15 3.34 -9.10 -6.28
C VAL A 15 2.94 -7.71 -6.77
N LEU A 16 2.22 -6.93 -5.95
CA LEU A 16 1.78 -5.59 -6.34
C LEU A 16 2.97 -4.63 -6.51
N GLU A 17 3.91 -4.59 -5.58
CA GLU A 17 5.11 -3.77 -5.71
C GLU A 17 5.96 -4.20 -6.91
N GLY A 18 6.21 -5.50 -7.07
CA GLY A 18 6.95 -6.05 -8.19
C GLY A 18 6.31 -5.77 -9.54
N LEU A 19 4.97 -5.79 -9.64
CA LEU A 19 4.24 -5.42 -10.85
C LEU A 19 4.45 -3.95 -11.21
N VAL A 20 4.42 -3.06 -10.22
CA VAL A 20 4.67 -1.63 -10.45
C VAL A 20 6.09 -1.44 -11.01
N PHE A 21 7.09 -2.12 -10.45
CA PHE A 21 8.47 -2.11 -10.96
C PHE A 21 8.62 -2.75 -12.35
N ALA A 22 7.95 -3.89 -12.60
CA ALA A 22 8.11 -4.64 -13.84
C ALA A 22 7.37 -4.02 -15.04
N LEU A 23 6.16 -3.51 -14.83
CA LEU A 23 5.29 -3.02 -15.91
C LEU A 23 5.45 -1.53 -16.19
N ALA A 24 5.79 -0.73 -15.18
CA ALA A 24 5.79 0.72 -15.30
C ALA A 24 6.98 1.41 -14.60
N PRO A 25 8.23 0.97 -14.83
CA PRO A 25 9.41 1.53 -14.15
C PRO A 25 9.55 3.05 -14.34
N SER A 26 9.31 3.57 -15.55
CA SER A 26 9.37 5.01 -15.83
C SER A 26 8.29 5.83 -15.11
N ARG A 27 7.12 5.23 -14.85
CA ARG A 27 6.05 5.91 -14.11
C ARG A 27 6.41 6.12 -12.65
N ILE A 28 7.20 5.23 -12.06
CA ILE A 28 7.69 5.37 -10.68
C ILE A 28 8.58 6.61 -10.57
N GLU A 29 9.48 6.82 -11.53
CA GLU A 29 10.35 8.00 -11.54
C GLU A 29 9.55 9.30 -11.63
N ASP A 30 8.53 9.35 -12.48
CA ASP A 30 7.69 10.54 -12.63
C ASP A 30 6.84 10.80 -11.37
N LEU A 31 6.29 9.75 -10.75
CA LEU A 31 5.63 9.83 -9.44
C LEU A 31 6.57 10.34 -8.36
N LEU A 32 7.81 9.85 -8.31
CA LEU A 32 8.81 10.31 -7.35
C LEU A 32 9.16 11.79 -7.55
N LYS A 33 9.31 12.26 -8.79
CA LYS A 33 9.53 13.69 -9.08
C LYS A 33 8.38 14.55 -8.57
N VAL A 34 7.13 14.11 -8.73
CA VAL A 34 5.98 14.83 -8.19
C VAL A 34 5.98 14.80 -6.66
N LEU A 35 6.26 13.65 -6.06
CA LEU A 35 6.29 13.50 -4.60
C LEU A 35 7.39 14.35 -3.95
N THR A 36 8.56 14.48 -4.57
CA THR A 36 9.66 15.32 -4.04
C THR A 36 9.38 16.81 -4.13
N GLN A 37 8.51 17.24 -5.04
CA GLN A 37 8.04 18.62 -5.11
C GLN A 37 7.05 18.98 -4.00
N LEU A 38 6.45 17.99 -3.32
CA LEU A 38 5.53 18.23 -2.23
C LEU A 38 6.27 18.59 -0.92
N PRO A 39 5.73 19.54 -0.13
CA PRO A 39 6.25 19.83 1.19
C PRO A 39 6.20 18.58 2.07
N GLU A 40 7.12 18.47 3.02
CA GLU A 40 7.26 17.28 3.87
C GLU A 40 5.95 16.92 4.60
N ASN A 41 5.22 17.92 5.08
CA ASN A 41 3.93 17.72 5.75
C ASN A 41 2.89 17.07 4.83
N ALA A 42 2.84 17.44 3.54
CA ALA A 42 1.92 16.83 2.59
C ALA A 42 2.29 15.37 2.30
N ARG A 43 3.59 15.07 2.16
CA ARG A 43 4.08 13.69 2.01
C ARG A 43 3.71 12.82 3.21
N ARG A 44 3.90 13.35 4.44
CA ARG A 44 3.49 12.68 5.67
C ARG A 44 1.98 12.44 5.71
N LEU A 45 1.18 13.45 5.33
CA LEU A 45 -0.28 13.32 5.31
C LEU A 45 -0.75 12.21 4.35
N ILE A 46 -0.17 12.12 3.16
CA ILE A 46 -0.46 11.05 2.19
C ILE A 46 -0.18 9.68 2.81
N GLY A 47 0.98 9.51 3.44
CA GLY A 47 1.35 8.26 4.11
C GLY A 47 0.40 7.90 5.26
N VAL A 48 0.02 8.88 6.09
CA VAL A 48 -0.93 8.68 7.19
C VAL A 48 -2.31 8.28 6.66
N LEU A 49 -2.80 8.95 5.60
CA LEU A 49 -4.09 8.61 4.98
C LEU A 49 -4.07 7.20 4.39
N ALA A 50 -3.00 6.82 3.69
CA ALA A 50 -2.84 5.48 3.16
C ALA A 50 -2.81 4.42 4.28
N LEU A 51 -2.11 4.70 5.40
CA LEU A 51 -2.08 3.82 6.56
C LEU A 51 -3.45 3.66 7.20
N VAL A 52 -4.14 4.76 7.49
CA VAL A 52 -5.48 4.75 8.12
C VAL A 52 -6.46 4.00 7.24
N PHE A 53 -6.43 4.24 5.93
CA PHE A 53 -7.29 3.55 4.98
C PHE A 53 -6.97 2.04 4.89
N GLY A 54 -5.69 1.67 4.89
CA GLY A 54 -5.27 0.27 4.91
C GLY A 54 -5.74 -0.46 6.17
N VAL A 55 -5.57 0.15 7.35
CA VAL A 55 -6.08 -0.41 8.61
C VAL A 55 -7.60 -0.55 8.57
N PHE A 56 -8.31 0.48 8.09
CA PHE A 56 -9.76 0.45 7.92
C PHE A 56 -10.19 -0.72 7.03
N LEU A 57 -9.56 -0.93 5.87
CA LEU A 57 -9.87 -2.04 4.98
C LEU A 57 -9.62 -3.41 5.62
N VAL A 58 -8.52 -3.58 6.36
CA VAL A 58 -8.22 -4.85 7.06
C VAL A 58 -9.28 -5.13 8.12
N THR A 59 -9.63 -4.13 8.94
CA THR A 59 -10.67 -4.28 9.96
C THR A 59 -12.05 -4.52 9.34
N PHE A 60 -12.37 -3.81 8.26
CA PHE A 60 -13.64 -3.94 7.55
C PHE A 60 -13.78 -5.29 6.85
N SER A 61 -12.69 -5.81 6.27
CA SER A 61 -12.65 -7.16 5.71
C SER A 61 -12.95 -8.20 6.78
N ASN A 62 -12.38 -8.05 7.98
CA ASN A 62 -12.64 -8.97 9.09
C ASN A 62 -14.09 -8.85 9.61
N LEU A 63 -14.69 -7.67 9.53
CA LEU A 63 -16.10 -7.44 9.87
C LEU A 63 -17.05 -8.11 8.87
N ILE A 64 -16.78 -8.02 7.56
CA ILE A 64 -17.61 -8.61 6.51
C ILE A 64 -17.44 -10.14 6.45
N ALA A 65 -16.23 -10.63 6.69
CA ALA A 65 -15.94 -12.07 6.63
C ALA A 65 -16.74 -12.91 7.66
N GLY A 66 -17.34 -12.26 8.68
CA GLY A 66 -18.16 -12.91 9.72
C GLY A 66 -17.35 -13.81 10.66
N PRO A 67 -17.86 -14.10 11.88
CA PRO A 67 -17.26 -15.06 12.80
C PRO A 67 -17.23 -16.49 12.23
#